data_AF-A0A382W339-F1
#
_entry.id   AF-A0A382W339-F1
#
_cell.length_a   1.000
_cell.length_b   1.000
_cell.length_c   1.000
_cell.angle_alpha   90.00
_cell.angle_beta   90.00
_cell.angle_gamma   90.00
#
_symmetry.space_group_name_H-M   'P 1'
#
loop_
_entity.id
_entity.type
_entity.pdbx_description
1 polymer ?
#
loop_
_entity_poly.entity_id
_entity_poly.type
_entity_poly.pdbx_seq_one_letter_code
_entity_poly.pdbx_strand_id
1 'polypeptide(L)' 'MQNGSESVHVYKEKPKGETEFRLQGDSGYHREILYCKTCGHYRSIHDVDISSLYESSYVDSTYGGLEGIQKNYERIMA' A
#
# COMPACT_ATOMS: atom_id res chain seq x y z
N MET A 1 0.68 -22.55 -1.88
CA MET A 1 0.50 -22.93 -3.29
C MET A 1 -0.39 -21.89 -3.96
N GLN A 2 0.16 -21.01 -4.79
CA GLN A 2 -0.51 -19.86 -5.42
C GLN A 2 -1.12 -20.24 -6.78
N ASN A 3 -1.83 -21.36 -6.89
CA ASN A 3 -2.19 -21.97 -8.19
C ASN A 3 -3.54 -21.52 -8.79
N GLY A 4 -3.99 -20.28 -8.56
CA GLY A 4 -5.32 -19.87 -9.04
C GLY A 4 -5.51 -18.39 -9.34
N SER A 5 -4.43 -17.62 -9.47
CA SER A 5 -4.54 -16.19 -9.78
C SER A 5 -4.08 -15.88 -11.18
N GLU A 6 -4.80 -14.98 -11.85
CA GLU A 6 -4.45 -14.48 -13.18
C GLU A 6 -4.21 -12.97 -13.16
N SER A 7 -3.29 -12.53 -14.02
CA SER A 7 -3.06 -11.13 -14.28
C SER A 7 -4.28 -10.54 -14.99
N VAL A 8 -4.87 -9.49 -14.41
CA VAL A 8 -5.95 -8.72 -15.04
C VAL A 8 -5.40 -7.44 -15.66
N HIS A 9 -4.43 -6.81 -14.99
CA HIS A 9 -3.84 -5.57 -15.46
C HIS A 9 -2.45 -5.37 -14.89
N VAL A 10 -1.52 -4.94 -15.74
CA VAL A 10 -0.18 -4.49 -15.33
C VAL A 10 -0.05 -3.01 -15.65
N TYR A 11 0.23 -2.22 -14.63
CA TYR A 11 0.51 -0.81 -14.80
C TYR A 11 1.94 -0.64 -15.32
N LYS A 12 2.07 -0.02 -16.49
CA LYS A 12 3.37 0.29 -17.10
C LYS A 12 4.00 1.56 -16.52
N GLU A 13 3.16 2.42 -15.98
CA GLU A 13 3.51 3.68 -15.37
C GLU A 13 2.48 4.01 -14.29
N LYS A 14 2.83 4.99 -13.46
CA LYS A 14 1.99 5.46 -12.37
C LYS A 14 0.69 6.10 -12.90
N PRO A 15 -0.50 5.68 -12.44
CA PRO A 15 -1.75 6.30 -12.85
C PRO A 15 -1.87 7.72 -12.29
N LYS A 16 -2.58 8.59 -13.03
CA LYS A 16 -2.82 9.97 -12.64
C LYS A 16 -3.51 10.05 -11.26
N GLY A 17 -2.94 10.83 -10.35
CA GLY A 17 -3.49 11.04 -9.01
C GLY A 17 -3.06 10.02 -7.96
N GLU A 18 -2.21 9.04 -8.32
CA GLU A 18 -1.60 8.16 -7.33
C GLU A 18 -0.60 8.95 -6.47
N THR A 19 -0.49 8.60 -5.18
CA THR A 19 0.45 9.25 -4.24
C THR A 19 1.90 9.02 -4.67
N GLU A 20 2.72 10.08 -4.65
CA GLU A 20 4.17 9.99 -4.87
C GLU A 20 4.83 9.37 -3.64
N PHE A 21 4.93 8.04 -3.63
CA PHE A 21 5.86 7.38 -2.71
C PHE A 21 7.26 7.69 -3.21
N ARG A 22 8.15 8.19 -2.33
CA ARG A 22 9.56 8.39 -2.68
C ARG A 22 10.21 7.01 -2.80
N LEU A 23 10.05 6.39 -3.96
CA LEU A 23 10.66 5.11 -4.32
C LEU A 23 12.17 5.34 -4.39
N GLN A 24 12.88 5.09 -3.29
CA GLN A 24 14.34 5.09 -3.32
C GLN A 24 14.79 3.83 -4.05
N GLY A 25 15.23 3.98 -5.30
CA GLY A 25 15.91 2.94 -6.04
C GLY A 25 15.53 2.88 -7.50
N ASP A 26 16.53 2.65 -8.36
CA ASP A 26 16.43 2.44 -9.81
C ASP A 26 15.59 1.21 -10.22
N SER A 27 14.89 0.57 -9.28
CA SER A 27 13.93 -0.49 -9.54
C SER A 27 12.65 0.14 -10.08
N GLY A 28 12.48 0.06 -11.41
CA GLY A 28 11.33 0.60 -12.13
C GLY A 28 9.97 0.27 -11.51
N TYR A 29 8.98 1.11 -11.82
CA TYR A 29 7.62 0.98 -11.31
C TYR A 29 6.98 -0.36 -11.72
N HIS A 30 6.70 -1.23 -10.75
CA HIS A 30 5.91 -2.45 -10.94
C HIS A 30 4.67 -2.44 -10.05
N ARG A 31 3.51 -2.50 -10.69
CA ARG A 31 2.21 -2.73 -10.04
C ARG A 31 1.31 -3.57 -10.95
N GLU A 32 0.66 -4.56 -10.38
CA GLU A 32 -0.21 -5.49 -11.11
C GLU A 32 -1.45 -5.85 -10.28
N ILE A 33 -2.57 -6.02 -10.96
CA ILE A 33 -3.83 -6.50 -10.37
C ILE A 33 -4.02 -7.98 -10.73
N LEU A 34 -4.13 -8.80 -9.70
CA LEU A 34 -4.40 -10.23 -9.80
C LEU A 34 -5.84 -10.53 -9.41
N TYR A 35 -6.50 -11.39 -10.18
CA TYR A 35 -7.80 -11.97 -9.84
C TYR A 35 -7.63 -13.42 -9.39
N CYS A 36 -8.16 -13.75 -8.21
CA CYS A 36 -8.18 -15.11 -7.71
C CYS A 36 -9.43 -15.86 -8.20
N LYS A 37 -9.23 -16.90 -9.03
CA LYS A 37 -10.32 -17.73 -9.56
C LYS A 37 -11.02 -18.59 -8.51
N THR A 38 -10.39 -18.81 -7.36
CA THR A 38 -10.97 -19.64 -6.28
C THR A 38 -11.94 -18.87 -5.40
N CYS A 39 -11.61 -17.64 -5.02
CA CYS A 39 -12.41 -16.85 -4.08
C CYS A 39 -12.98 -15.56 -4.67
N GLY A 40 -12.66 -15.23 -5.92
CA GLY A 40 -13.15 -14.03 -6.61
C GLY A 40 -12.51 -12.71 -6.16
N HIS A 41 -11.53 -12.74 -5.26
CA HIS A 41 -10.87 -11.53 -4.78
C HIS A 41 -9.88 -10.96 -5.79
N TYR A 42 -9.83 -9.63 -5.83
CA TYR A 42 -8.78 -8.88 -6.50
C TYR A 42 -7.70 -8.51 -5.51
N ARG A 43 -6.44 -8.62 -5.93
CA ARG A 43 -5.27 -8.22 -5.14
C ARG A 43 -4.38 -7.33 -5.99
N SER A 44 -3.91 -6.23 -5.42
CA SER A 44 -2.83 -5.46 -6.01
C SER A 44 -1.51 -6.00 -5.48
N ILE A 45 -0.57 -6.28 -6.38
CA ILE A 45 0.82 -6.56 -6.06
C ILE A 45 1.67 -5.41 -6.60
N HIS A 46 2.78 -5.12 -5.92
CA HIS A 46 3.69 -4.05 -6.30
C HIS A 46 5.06 -4.30 -5.68
N ASP A 47 6.10 -3.75 -6.30
CA ASP A 47 7.48 -3.80 -5.78
C ASP A 47 7.86 -2.52 -5.02
N VAL A 48 6.88 -1.65 -4.77
CA VAL A 48 7.08 -0.44 -3.95
C VAL A 48 7.46 -0.82 -2.53
N ASP A 49 8.63 -0.36 -2.08
CA ASP A 49 9.03 -0.44 -0.67
C ASP A 49 8.18 0.52 0.17
N ILE A 50 7.12 -0.03 0.76
CA ILE A 50 6.21 0.66 1.69
C ILE A 50 6.71 0.63 3.14
N SER A 51 7.84 -0.03 3.44
CA SER A 51 8.35 -0.08 4.83
C SER A 51 8.68 1.31 5.36
N SER A 52 9.14 2.19 4.47
CA SER A 52 9.42 3.60 4.76
C SER A 52 8.16 4.46 5.01
N LEU A 53 6.95 4.00 4.62
CA LEU A 53 5.71 4.75 4.87
C LEU A 53 5.31 4.81 6.33
N TYR A 54 5.78 3.86 7.13
CA TYR A 54 5.54 3.83 8.57
C TYR A 54 6.80 4.19 9.37
N GLU A 55 7.84 4.70 8.71
CA GLU A 55 8.93 5.36 9.42
C GLU A 55 8.38 6.60 10.12
N SER A 56 8.88 6.84 11.33
CA SER A 56 8.33 7.72 12.37
C SER A 56 7.80 9.05 11.84
N SER A 57 8.46 9.66 10.86
CA SER A 57 8.07 10.94 10.27
C SER A 57 6.65 11.00 9.67
N TYR A 58 6.15 9.93 9.03
CA TYR A 58 4.78 9.91 8.47
C TYR A 58 3.74 9.70 9.57
N VAL A 59 4.04 8.83 10.53
CA VAL A 59 3.17 8.56 11.69
C VAL A 59 3.06 9.79 12.58
N ASP A 60 4.18 10.47 12.81
CA ASP A 60 4.26 11.71 13.59
C ASP A 60 3.48 12.83 12.90
N SER A 61 3.65 13.02 11.58
CA SER A 61 2.96 14.08 10.83
C SER A 61 1.48 13.82 10.59
N THR A 62 1.06 12.56 10.40
CA THR A 62 -0.33 12.21 10.07
C THR A 62 -1.17 11.98 11.32
N TYR A 63 -0.60 11.33 12.34
CA TYR A 63 -1.34 10.87 13.51
C TYR A 63 -0.86 11.49 14.83
N GLY A 64 0.18 12.33 14.84
CA GLY A 64 0.75 12.89 16.06
C GLY A 64 1.55 11.86 16.87
N GLY A 65 2.12 10.87 16.20
CA GLY A 65 2.88 9.79 16.83
C GLY A 65 1.99 8.76 17.52
N LEU A 66 2.61 7.87 18.31
CA LEU A 66 1.89 6.82 19.04
C LEU A 66 0.83 7.39 20.00
N GLU A 67 1.12 8.51 20.65
CA GLU A 67 0.19 9.17 21.58
C GLU A 67 -1.07 9.67 20.86
N GLY A 68 -0.91 10.30 19.69
CA GLY A 68 -2.05 10.77 18.91
C GLY A 68 -2.89 9.63 18.31
N ILE A 69 -2.26 8.50 17.95
CA ILE A 69 -2.98 7.27 17.58
C ILE A 69 -3.81 6.78 18.76
N GLN A 70 -3.22 6.64 19.95
CA GLN A 70 -3.92 6.14 21.13
C GLN A 70 -5.11 7.03 21.49
N LYS A 71 -4.91 8.35 21.51
CA LYS A 71 -5.97 9.32 21.82
C LYS A 71 -7.13 9.25 20.81
N ASN A 72 -6.83 9.08 19.53
CA ASN A 72 -7.87 8.93 18.50
C ASN A 72 -8.64 7.62 18.65
N TYR A 73 -7.95 6.53 18.97
CA TYR A 73 -8.60 5.24 19.26
C TYR A 73 -9.57 5.36 20.44
N GLU A 74 -9.12 5.92 21.57
CA GLU A 74 -9.96 6.12 22.75
C GLU A 74 -11.19 6.99 22.46
N ARG A 75 -11.03 8.06 21.66
CA ARG A 75 -12.15 8.92 21.25
C ARG A 75 -13.19 8.19 20.38
N ILE A 76 -12.76 7.29 19.50
CA ILE A 76 -13.66 6.57 18.58
C ILE A 76 -14.40 5.43 19.30
N MET A 77 -13.76 4.82 20.29
CA MET A 77 -14.29 3.67 21.02
C MET A 77 -15.12 4.03 22.26
N ALA A 78 -15.14 5.30 22.67
CA ALA A 78 -16.00 5.84 23.72
C ALA A 78 -17.41 6.16 23.22
#